data_AF-A0A7Z2ZW81-F1
#
_entry.id   AF-A0A7Z2ZW81-F1
#
_cell.length_a   1.000
_cell.length_b   1.000
_cell.length_c   1.000
_cell.angle_alpha   90.00
_cell.angle_beta   90.00
_cell.angle_gamma   90.00
#
_symmetry.space_group_name_H-M   'P 1'
#
loop_
_entity.id
_entity.type
_entity.pdbx_description
1 polymer ?
#
loop_
_entity_poly.entity_id
_entity_poly.type
_entity_poly.pdbx_seq_one_letter_code
_entity_poly.pdbx_strand_id
1 'polypeptide(L)'
;MHSLTLESDNRDRVAAVLGEGGWIVACLCAAWCGTCSSWRAAFDALAARHPDKTFVWIDIEDQAAVVGELDVDNFPTLLLQRGDTVAFFGTTLPDAHVAERLIQSQAGADAAELARLAASSAERRGWQRECNLRTLLADAA
;
A
#
# COMPACT_ATOMS: atom_id res chain seq x y z
N MET A 1 15.55 9.40 1.97
CA MET A 1 14.26 8.84 1.54
C MET A 1 13.58 8.28 2.77
N HIS A 2 12.33 8.68 3.01
CA HIS A 2 11.55 8.21 4.17
C HIS A 2 10.62 7.05 3.78
N SER A 3 10.36 6.88 2.48
CA SER A 3 9.77 5.67 1.91
C SER A 3 10.84 4.66 1.48
N LEU A 4 10.48 3.38 1.53
CA LEU A 4 11.27 2.25 1.05
C LEU A 4 10.82 1.88 -0.37
N THR A 5 11.74 1.61 -1.29
CA THR A 5 11.39 0.91 -2.54
C THR A 5 11.41 -0.59 -2.27
N LEU A 6 10.35 -1.29 -2.65
CA LEU A 6 10.25 -2.74 -2.46
C LEU A 6 11.23 -3.43 -3.41
N GLU A 7 12.12 -4.23 -2.82
CA GLU A 7 13.14 -5.01 -3.52
C GLU A 7 13.15 -6.42 -2.93
N SER A 8 13.70 -7.39 -3.65
CA SER A 8 13.73 -8.79 -3.21
C SER A 8 14.40 -8.99 -1.85
N ASP A 9 15.40 -8.16 -1.50
CA ASP A 9 16.16 -8.25 -0.25
C ASP A 9 15.44 -7.66 0.97
N ASN A 10 14.31 -6.96 0.77
CA ASN A 10 13.60 -6.26 1.83
C ASN A 10 12.11 -6.67 1.96
N ARG A 11 11.64 -7.62 1.12
CA ARG A 11 10.29 -8.21 1.20
C ARG A 11 9.97 -8.76 2.60
N ASP A 12 10.91 -9.50 3.19
CA ASP A 12 10.74 -10.07 4.53
C ASP A 12 10.52 -9.00 5.61
N ARG A 13 11.19 -7.85 5.48
CA ARG A 13 11.00 -6.73 6.40
C ARG A 13 9.59 -6.15 6.28
N VAL A 14 9.08 -5.99 5.07
CA VAL A 14 7.72 -5.50 4.82
C VAL A 14 6.69 -6.50 5.35
N ALA A 15 6.89 -7.80 5.11
CA ALA A 15 6.05 -8.87 5.64
C ALA A 15 6.06 -8.90 7.19
N ALA A 16 7.22 -8.67 7.83
CA ALA A 16 7.33 -8.60 9.28
C ALA A 16 6.53 -7.42 9.88
N VAL A 17 6.58 -6.23 9.27
CA VAL A 17 5.77 -5.08 9.71
C VAL A 17 4.28 -5.41 9.70
N LEU A 18 3.80 -6.09 8.65
CA LEU A 18 2.42 -6.58 8.57
C LEU A 18 2.16 -7.72 9.59
N GLY A 19 3.15 -8.59 9.82
CA GLY A 19 3.10 -9.64 10.84
C GLY A 19 2.85 -9.13 12.25
N GLU A 20 3.43 -7.97 12.57
CA GLU A 20 3.35 -7.30 13.87
C GLU A 20 2.12 -6.38 14.01
N GLY A 21 1.24 -6.33 13.00
CA GLY A 21 0.04 -5.48 13.01
C GLY A 21 0.31 -4.01 12.67
N GLY A 22 1.49 -3.71 12.11
CA GLY A 22 1.90 -2.39 11.66
C GLY A 22 1.12 -1.90 10.45
N TRP A 23 1.28 -0.61 10.15
CA TRP A 23 0.70 0.04 8.98
C TRP A 23 1.67 0.08 7.81
N ILE A 24 1.20 -0.36 6.65
CA ILE A 24 1.83 -0.14 5.36
C ILE A 24 0.99 0.82 4.54
N VAL A 25 1.67 1.84 3.98
CA VAL A 25 1.14 2.69 2.91
C VAL A 25 1.97 2.39 1.66
N ALA A 26 1.45 1.53 0.80
CA ALA A 26 2.11 1.16 -0.45
C ALA A 26 1.58 2.01 -1.61
N CYS A 27 2.48 2.39 -2.51
CA CYS A 27 2.17 3.04 -3.77
C CYS A 27 2.63 2.13 -4.91
N LEU A 28 1.69 1.62 -5.69
CA LEU A 28 1.96 0.86 -6.91
C LEU A 28 2.15 1.85 -8.04
N CYS A 29 3.26 1.72 -8.74
CA CYS A 29 3.68 2.59 -9.83
C CYS A 29 4.31 1.77 -10.95
N ALA A 30 4.62 2.44 -12.05
CA ALA A 30 5.44 1.90 -13.12
C ALA A 30 6.49 2.92 -13.55
N ALA A 31 7.67 2.46 -13.99
CA ALA A 31 8.78 3.32 -14.38
C ALA A 31 8.44 4.25 -15.55
N TRP A 32 7.59 3.78 -16.48
CA TRP A 32 7.12 4.58 -17.64
C TRP A 32 6.06 5.62 -17.28
N CYS A 33 5.55 5.66 -16.05
CA CYS A 33 4.54 6.62 -15.63
C CYS A 33 5.17 7.96 -15.20
N GLY A 34 5.07 8.98 -16.07
CA GLY A 34 5.55 10.33 -15.77
C GLY A 34 4.90 10.94 -14.52
N THR A 35 3.62 10.65 -14.28
CA THR A 35 2.90 11.08 -13.07
C THR A 35 3.48 10.45 -11.80
N CYS A 36 3.85 9.18 -11.83
CA CYS A 36 4.52 8.52 -10.70
C CYS A 36 5.88 9.15 -10.41
N SER A 37 6.64 9.49 -11.47
CA SER A 37 7.94 10.16 -11.32
C SER A 37 7.81 11.50 -10.58
N SER A 38 6.81 12.33 -10.93
CA SER A 38 6.54 13.58 -10.20
C SER A 38 5.98 13.35 -8.80
N TRP A 39 5.23 12.27 -8.58
CA TRP A 39 4.63 11.92 -7.29
C TRP A 39 5.66 11.47 -6.25
N ARG A 40 6.74 10.81 -6.65
CA ARG A 40 7.71 10.17 -5.74
C ARG A 40 8.20 11.10 -4.62
N ALA A 41 8.57 12.33 -4.95
CA ALA A 41 9.06 13.31 -3.97
C ALA A 41 8.00 13.68 -2.92
N ALA A 42 6.74 13.84 -3.35
CA ALA A 42 5.63 14.15 -2.46
C ALA A 42 5.26 12.94 -1.59
N PHE A 43 5.33 11.72 -2.13
CA PHE A 43 5.17 10.49 -1.36
C PHE A 43 6.25 10.33 -0.27
N ASP A 44 7.50 10.62 -0.59
CA ASP A 44 8.61 10.62 0.38
C ASP A 44 8.43 11.69 1.46
N ALA A 45 7.97 12.90 1.10
CA ALA A 45 7.66 13.94 2.07
C ALA A 45 6.48 13.56 2.98
N LEU A 46 5.49 12.84 2.45
CA LEU A 46 4.37 12.32 3.22
C LEU A 46 4.82 11.23 4.20
N ALA A 47 5.72 10.34 3.78
CA ALA A 47 6.32 9.34 4.65
C ALA A 47 7.05 9.98 5.85
N ALA A 48 7.77 11.08 5.63
CA ALA A 48 8.44 11.82 6.70
C ALA A 48 7.48 12.34 7.80
N ARG A 49 6.22 12.60 7.43
CA ARG A 49 5.17 13.10 8.34
C ARG A 49 4.46 12.00 9.11
N HIS A 50 4.65 10.74 8.72
CA HIS A 50 4.01 9.57 9.31
C HIS A 50 5.06 8.52 9.72
N PRO A 51 5.97 8.85 10.68
CA PRO A 51 7.02 7.94 11.10
C PRO A 51 6.49 6.68 11.81
N ASP A 52 5.20 6.66 12.18
CA ASP A 52 4.49 5.53 12.76
C ASP A 52 4.01 4.50 11.72
N LYS A 53 4.20 4.77 10.42
CA LYS A 53 3.78 3.91 9.31
C LYS A 53 4.96 3.64 8.38
N THR A 54 4.96 2.49 7.73
CA THR A 54 5.99 2.17 6.73
C THR A 54 5.44 2.47 5.34
N PHE A 55 6.11 3.38 4.63
CA PHE A 55 5.76 3.74 3.26
C PHE A 55 6.57 2.89 2.29
N VAL A 56 5.89 2.28 1.33
CA VAL A 56 6.50 1.36 0.37
C VAL A 56 6.18 1.81 -1.04
N TRP A 57 7.19 1.95 -1.88
CA TRP A 57 7.07 2.22 -3.30
C TRP A 57 7.28 0.92 -4.06
N ILE A 58 6.28 0.49 -4.82
CA ILE A 58 6.27 -0.79 -5.51
C ILE A 58 6.22 -0.52 -7.00
N ASP A 59 7.32 -0.78 -7.70
CA ASP A 59 7.29 -0.84 -9.16
C ASP A 59 6.69 -2.17 -9.59
N ILE A 60 5.58 -2.12 -10.32
CA ILE A 60 4.89 -3.32 -10.78
C ILE A 60 5.69 -4.12 -11.82
N GLU A 61 6.60 -3.47 -12.55
CA GLU A 61 7.46 -4.13 -13.54
C GLU A 61 8.53 -4.97 -12.83
N ASP A 62 9.18 -4.40 -11.82
CA ASP A 62 10.21 -5.09 -11.04
C ASP A 62 9.64 -6.12 -10.06
N GLN A 63 8.43 -5.86 -9.54
CA GLN A 63 7.76 -6.71 -8.56
C GLN A 63 6.61 -7.53 -9.16
N ALA A 64 6.67 -7.86 -10.46
CA ALA A 64 5.65 -8.65 -11.14
C ALA A 64 5.33 -9.99 -10.45
N ALA A 65 6.32 -10.62 -9.82
CA ALA A 65 6.11 -11.86 -9.04
C ALA A 65 5.23 -11.65 -7.78
N VAL A 66 5.20 -10.43 -7.23
CA VAL A 66 4.44 -10.08 -6.03
C VAL A 66 3.08 -9.48 -6.40
N VAL A 67 3.07 -8.54 -7.34
CA VAL A 67 1.89 -7.70 -7.62
C VAL A 67 1.35 -7.84 -9.05
N GLY A 68 1.90 -8.75 -9.86
CA GLY A 68 1.53 -8.87 -11.27
C GLY A 68 0.09 -9.32 -11.52
N GLU A 69 -0.52 -10.03 -10.57
CA GLU A 69 -1.93 -10.46 -10.65
C GLU A 69 -2.91 -9.42 -10.08
N LEU A 70 -2.42 -8.28 -9.59
CA LEU A 70 -3.30 -7.23 -9.10
C LEU A 70 -4.00 -6.51 -10.25
N ASP A 71 -5.31 -6.32 -10.09
CA ASP A 71 -6.12 -5.54 -11.02
C ASP A 71 -5.86 -4.03 -10.83
N VAL A 72 -4.78 -3.55 -11.48
CA VAL A 72 -4.33 -2.16 -11.44
C VAL A 72 -4.51 -1.53 -12.82
N ASP A 73 -5.62 -0.82 -12.99
CA ASP A 73 -5.95 -0.15 -14.26
C ASP A 73 -5.18 1.14 -14.51
N ASN A 74 -4.74 1.84 -13.45
CA ASN A 74 -4.19 3.18 -13.59
C ASN A 74 -3.24 3.53 -12.44
N PHE A 75 -2.25 4.40 -12.70
CA PHE A 75 -1.21 4.74 -11.74
C PHE A 75 -1.23 6.24 -11.36
N PRO A 76 -0.88 6.60 -10.12
CA PRO A 76 -0.52 5.72 -9.00
C PRO A 76 -1.74 5.10 -8.30
N THR A 77 -1.59 3.86 -7.81
CA THR A 77 -2.57 3.17 -6.95
C THR A 77 -2.03 3.09 -5.53
N LEU A 78 -2.85 3.45 -4.55
CA LEU A 78 -2.49 3.30 -3.14
C LEU A 78 -3.11 2.05 -2.54
N LEU A 79 -2.31 1.35 -1.74
CA LEU A 79 -2.71 0.26 -0.87
C LEU A 79 -2.40 0.66 0.57
N LEU A 80 -3.43 0.76 1.40
CA LEU A 80 -3.29 0.97 2.84
C LEU A 80 -3.70 -0.31 3.56
N GLN A 81 -2.76 -0.89 4.28
CA GLN A 81 -2.97 -2.14 5.01
C GLN A 81 -2.49 -2.02 6.45
N ARG A 82 -3.27 -2.57 7.37
CA ARG A 82 -2.86 -2.72 8.78
C ARG A 82 -2.89 -4.20 9.14
N GLY A 83 -1.73 -4.74 9.48
CA GLY A 83 -1.63 -6.16 9.75
C GLY A 83 -2.11 -7.00 8.57
N ASP A 84 -3.18 -7.77 8.77
CA ASP A 84 -3.79 -8.62 7.75
C ASP A 84 -5.05 -8.01 7.11
N THR A 85 -5.34 -6.73 7.40
CA THR A 85 -6.56 -6.06 6.93
C THR A 85 -6.21 -4.95 5.93
N VAL A 86 -6.65 -5.11 4.68
CA VAL A 86 -6.60 -4.09 3.64
C VAL A 86 -7.69 -3.05 3.91
N ALA A 87 -7.29 -1.85 4.32
CA ALA A 87 -8.21 -0.76 4.65
C ALA A 87 -8.69 -0.02 3.38
N PHE A 88 -7.80 0.12 2.40
CA PHE A 88 -8.06 0.78 1.13
C PHE A 88 -7.16 0.23 0.02
N PHE A 89 -7.72 0.06 -1.18
CA PHE A 89 -6.99 -0.18 -2.41
C PHE A 89 -7.66 0.59 -3.54
N GLY A 90 -6.91 1.42 -4.26
CA GLY A 90 -7.47 2.15 -5.40
C GLY A 90 -6.58 3.26 -5.94
N THR A 91 -6.88 3.65 -7.18
CA THR A 91 -6.20 4.75 -7.88
C THR A 91 -6.44 6.07 -7.17
N THR A 92 -5.38 6.85 -6.98
CA THR A 92 -5.45 8.17 -6.37
C THR A 92 -4.95 9.25 -7.30
N LEU A 93 -5.43 10.46 -7.09
CA LEU A 93 -4.72 11.63 -7.58
C LEU A 93 -3.38 11.74 -6.82
N PRO A 94 -2.26 12.03 -7.51
CA PRO A 94 -0.93 12.22 -6.94
C PRO A 94 -0.82 13.55 -6.18
N ASP A 95 -1.72 13.75 -5.22
CA ASP A 95 -1.81 14.94 -4.38
C ASP A 95 -1.53 14.56 -2.92
N ALA A 96 -0.57 15.24 -2.31
CA ALA A 96 -0.12 14.91 -0.95
C ALA A 96 -1.22 15.13 0.09
N HIS A 97 -2.10 16.12 -0.11
CA HIS A 97 -3.16 16.42 0.84
C HIS A 97 -4.30 15.40 0.75
N VAL A 98 -4.64 14.96 -0.47
CA VAL A 98 -5.60 13.86 -0.69
C VAL A 98 -5.08 12.56 -0.06
N ALA A 99 -3.82 12.20 -0.33
CA ALA A 99 -3.21 11.00 0.24
C ALA A 99 -3.12 11.07 1.77
N GLU A 100 -2.74 12.21 2.34
CA GLU A 100 -2.70 12.41 3.79
C GLU A 100 -4.08 12.23 4.43
N ARG A 101 -5.11 12.86 3.86
CA ARG A 101 -6.49 12.73 4.37
C ARG A 101 -6.99 11.28 4.31
N LEU A 102 -6.65 10.55 3.25
CA LEU A 102 -6.96 9.14 3.12
C LEU A 102 -6.29 8.32 4.24
N ILE A 103 -4.99 8.52 4.46
CA ILE A 103 -4.22 7.85 5.53
C ILE A 103 -4.83 8.15 6.89
N GLN A 104 -5.12 9.41 7.20
CA GLN A 104 -5.73 9.82 8.46
C GLN A 104 -7.11 9.19 8.66
N SER A 105 -7.92 9.15 7.60
CA SER A 105 -9.26 8.54 7.64
C SER A 105 -9.21 7.04 7.94
N GLN A 106 -8.26 6.30 7.37
CA GLN A 106 -8.13 4.86 7.65
C GLN A 106 -7.47 4.60 9.00
N ALA A 107 -6.45 5.39 9.36
CA ALA A 107 -5.71 5.24 10.61
C ALA A 107 -6.52 5.60 11.87
N GLY A 108 -7.61 6.37 11.72
CA GLY A 108 -8.54 6.67 12.82
C GLY A 108 -9.38 5.47 13.27
N ALA A 109 -9.48 4.41 12.46
CA ALA A 109 -10.18 3.19 12.84
C ALA A 109 -9.25 2.23 13.58
N ASP A 110 -9.77 1.61 14.65
CA ASP A 110 -9.07 0.52 15.33
C ASP A 110 -9.11 -0.79 14.51
N ALA A 111 -8.42 -1.82 14.98
CA ALA A 111 -8.34 -3.09 14.27
C ALA A 111 -9.71 -3.79 14.14
N ALA A 112 -10.58 -3.67 15.14
CA ALA A 112 -11.90 -4.29 15.11
C ALA A 112 -12.83 -3.59 14.11
N GLU A 113 -12.77 -2.27 14.07
CA GLU A 113 -13.52 -1.46 13.11
C GLU A 113 -13.03 -1.70 11.67
N LEU A 114 -11.71 -1.75 11.45
CA LEU A 114 -11.15 -2.09 10.14
C LEU A 114 -11.60 -3.48 9.68
N ALA A 115 -11.60 -4.49 10.57
CA ALA A 115 -12.09 -5.82 10.24
C ALA A 115 -13.59 -5.81 9.87
N ARG A 116 -14.41 -5.04 10.59
CA ARG A 116 -15.83 -4.86 10.28
C ARG A 116 -16.03 -4.19 8.92
N LEU A 117 -15.28 -3.13 8.63
CA LEU A 117 -15.32 -2.43 7.34
C LEU A 117 -14.86 -3.34 6.21
N ALA A 118 -13.78 -4.11 6.39
CA ALA A 118 -13.26 -5.05 5.39
C ALA A 118 -14.32 -6.08 4.94
N ALA A 119 -15.25 -6.46 5.82
CA ALA A 119 -16.34 -7.37 5.49
C ALA A 119 -17.60 -6.68 4.91
N SER A 120 -17.69 -5.34 4.94
CA SER A 120 -18.93 -4.58 4.73
C SER A 120 -19.44 -4.51 3.28
N SER A 121 -18.56 -4.63 2.29
CA SER A 121 -18.92 -4.59 0.85
C SER A 121 -18.24 -5.72 0.07
N ALA A 122 -18.78 -6.03 -1.12
CA ALA A 122 -18.18 -7.03 -2.00
C ALA A 122 -16.77 -6.60 -2.45
N GLU A 123 -16.62 -5.32 -2.80
CA GLU A 123 -15.34 -4.69 -3.12
C GLU A 123 -14.32 -4.86 -1.98
N ARG A 124 -14.67 -4.50 -0.75
CA ARG A 124 -13.75 -4.62 0.39
C ARG A 124 -13.37 -6.06 0.71
N ARG A 125 -14.29 -7.00 0.53
CA ARG A 125 -13.99 -8.43 0.62
C ARG A 125 -13.08 -8.89 -0.51
N GLY A 126 -13.20 -8.32 -1.70
CA GLY A 126 -12.29 -8.51 -2.83
C GLY A 126 -10.87 -8.11 -2.48
N TRP A 127 -10.69 -6.89 -1.96
CA TRP A 127 -9.38 -6.40 -1.53
C TRP A 127 -8.66 -7.33 -0.54
N GLN A 128 -9.38 -7.98 0.37
CA GLN A 128 -8.74 -8.90 1.33
C GLN A 128 -8.19 -10.16 0.67
N ARG A 129 -8.82 -10.63 -0.42
CA ARG A 129 -8.41 -11.85 -1.13
C ARG A 129 -7.34 -11.56 -2.18
N GLU A 130 -7.50 -10.44 -2.87
CA GLU A 130 -6.75 -10.15 -4.09
C GLU A 130 -5.59 -9.18 -3.82
N CYS A 131 -5.74 -8.23 -2.89
CA CYS A 131 -4.80 -7.13 -2.70
C CYS A 131 -4.01 -7.17 -1.38
N ASN A 132 -4.12 -8.26 -0.59
CA ASN A 132 -3.43 -8.36 0.69
C ASN A 132 -1.93 -8.56 0.46
N LEU A 133 -1.15 -7.51 0.75
CA LEU A 133 0.29 -7.48 0.50
C LEU A 133 1.05 -8.55 1.27
N ARG A 134 0.59 -8.94 2.47
CA ARG A 134 1.23 -9.99 3.25
C ARG A 134 1.13 -11.34 2.54
N THR A 135 -0.05 -11.66 2.01
CA THR A 135 -0.29 -12.88 1.24
C THR A 135 0.53 -12.86 -0.05
N LEU A 136 0.48 -11.75 -0.78
CA LEU A 136 1.24 -11.58 -2.03
C LEU A 136 2.76 -11.75 -1.83
N LEU A 137 3.31 -11.20 -0.74
CA LEU A 137 4.73 -11.37 -0.41
C LEU A 137 5.08 -12.82 -0.05
N ALA A 138 4.16 -13.54 0.60
CA ALA A 138 4.36 -14.94 0.96
C ALA A 138 4.29 -15.87 -0.25
N ASP A 139 3.42 -15.58 -1.22
CA ASP A 139 3.26 -16.36 -2.45
C ASP A 139 4.42 -16.16 -3.43
N ALA A 140 5.13 -15.04 -3.32
CA ALA A 140 6.27 -14.66 -4.16
C ALA A 140 7.65 -15.04 -3.58
N ALA A 141 7.69 -15.72 -2.42
CA ALA A 141 8.90 -16.17 -1.73
C ALA A 141 9.32 -17.58 -2.16
#